data_AF-A0A8E0QRM2-F1
#
_entry.id   AF-A0A8E0QRM2-F1
#
_cell.length_a   1.000
_cell.length_b   1.000
_cell.length_c   1.000
_cell.angle_alpha   90.00
_cell.angle_beta   90.00
_cell.angle_gamma   90.00
#
_symmetry.space_group_name_H-M   'P 1'
#
loop_
_entity.id
_entity.type
_entity.pdbx_description
1 polymer ?
#
loop_
_entity_poly.entity_id
_entity_poly.type
_entity_poly.pdbx_seq_one_letter_code
_entity_poly.pdbx_strand_id
1 'polypeptide(L)'
;MHMSRNLELVLSGAAQCTYLVGSAIPVLLMDRFGRPTLLMVCSAGLCLCFVMVSLLLSLEREGAAYGATAFIYVFQLFYGVGWLPVPWFYPAEINTTVRTKMQAIASGWNWMAVFAVVKITPTAFANIGGKTFIIFAAHSSPWSTASIPKLRGWSWRTSRYSLQGGVTGGDLTSKGGRTVAPGQHARDVQVDRKVEVHEIETTA
;
A
#
# COMPACT_ATOMS: atom_id res chain seq x y z
N MET A 1 11.96 -5.96 32.18
CA MET A 1 12.38 -4.64 32.68
C MET A 1 11.23 -4.05 33.49
N HIS A 2 11.36 -3.96 34.82
CA HIS A 2 10.42 -3.22 35.65
C HIS A 2 10.76 -1.72 35.53
N MET A 3 10.26 -1.07 34.49
CA MET A 3 10.39 0.38 34.37
C MET A 3 9.36 1.06 35.27
N SER A 4 9.73 2.20 35.88
CA SER A 4 8.74 2.96 36.65
C SER A 4 7.66 3.48 35.71
N ARG A 5 6.40 3.48 36.16
CA ARG A 5 5.24 3.94 35.38
C ARG A 5 5.47 5.32 34.75
N ASN A 6 6.16 6.20 35.48
CA ASN A 6 6.48 7.56 35.03
C ASN A 6 7.45 7.56 33.84
N LEU A 7 8.44 6.66 33.83
CA LEU A 7 9.39 6.55 32.73
C LEU A 7 8.71 6.03 31.46
N GLU A 8 7.84 5.03 31.57
CA GLU A 8 7.06 4.50 30.43
C GLU A 8 6.17 5.59 29.79
N LEU A 9 5.52 6.42 30.62
CA LEU A 9 4.70 7.53 30.16
C LEU A 9 5.54 8.59 29.43
N VAL A 10 6.69 8.97 29.98
CA VAL A 10 7.58 9.95 29.33
C VAL A 10 8.14 9.40 28.02
N LEU A 11 8.56 8.14 27.99
CA LEU A 11 9.11 7.51 26.78
C LEU A 11 8.06 7.40 25.66
N SER A 12 6.81 7.06 26.00
CA SER A 12 5.71 7.06 25.03
C SER A 12 5.36 8.46 24.54
N GLY A 13 5.32 9.47 25.42
CA GLY A 13 5.13 10.88 25.04
C GLY A 13 6.21 11.37 24.08
N ALA A 14 7.48 11.08 24.38
CA ALA A 14 8.60 11.40 23.50
C ALA A 14 8.47 10.70 22.13
N ALA A 15 7.96 9.47 22.09
CA ALA A 15 7.74 8.74 20.84
C ALA A 15 6.71 9.45 19.96
N GLN A 16 5.62 9.94 20.57
CA GLN A 16 4.61 10.72 19.84
C GLN A 16 5.17 12.03 19.31
N CYS A 17 6.06 12.70 20.06
CA CYS A 17 6.76 13.90 19.56
C CYS A 17 7.67 13.59 18.36
N THR A 18 8.45 12.51 18.42
CA THR A 18 9.28 12.10 17.27
C THR A 18 8.44 11.73 16.06
N TYR A 19 7.29 11.09 16.28
CA TYR A 19 6.35 10.77 15.22
C TYR A 19 5.70 12.03 14.62
N LEU A 20 5.38 13.03 15.43
CA LEU A 20 4.88 14.33 14.97
C LEU A 20 5.90 14.99 14.03
N VAL A 21 7.18 15.02 14.41
CA VAL A 21 8.26 15.53 13.56
C VAL A 21 8.39 14.71 12.28
N GLY A 22 8.36 13.37 12.39
CA GLY A 22 8.42 12.45 11.26
C GLY A 22 7.29 12.63 10.25
N SER A 23 6.09 13.02 10.71
CA SER A 23 4.92 13.25 9.85
C SER A 23 4.87 14.65 9.20
N ALA A 24 5.63 15.63 9.70
CA ALA A 24 5.75 16.95 9.07
C ALA A 24 6.70 16.95 7.85
N ILE A 25 7.79 16.19 7.93
CA ILE A 25 8.81 16.04 6.88
C ILE A 25 8.24 15.59 5.51
N PRO A 26 7.33 14.60 5.41
CA PRO A 26 6.84 14.12 4.12
C PRO A 26 5.97 15.13 3.37
N VAL A 27 5.36 16.10 4.06
CA VAL A 27 4.61 17.18 3.38
C VAL A 27 5.54 17.96 2.43
N LEU A 28 6.82 18.09 2.78
CA LEU A 28 7.81 18.80 1.96
C LEU A 28 8.56 17.87 1.01
N LEU A 29 8.81 16.62 1.41
CA LEU A 29 9.60 15.66 0.61
C LEU A 29 8.77 14.91 -0.44
N MET A 30 7.48 14.70 -0.22
CA MET A 30 6.63 13.87 -1.09
C MET A 30 6.49 14.48 -2.49
N ASP A 31 6.42 15.81 -2.58
CA ASP A 31 6.26 16.52 -3.86
C ASP A 31 7.57 16.55 -4.67
N ARG A 32 8.74 16.38 -4.03
CA ARG A 32 10.05 16.40 -4.70
C ARG A 32 10.55 15.03 -5.15
N PHE A 33 10.40 13.99 -4.33
CA PHE A 33 11.07 12.70 -4.55
C PHE A 33 10.18 11.63 -5.19
N GLY A 34 8.87 11.90 -5.31
CA GLY A 34 7.90 10.95 -5.82
C GLY A 34 7.56 9.86 -4.79
N ARG A 35 6.27 9.58 -4.70
CA ARG A 35 5.63 8.65 -3.74
C ARG A 35 6.22 7.22 -3.72
N PRO A 36 6.52 6.56 -4.86
CA PRO A 36 7.03 5.18 -4.84
C PRO A 36 8.49 5.07 -4.36
N THR A 37 9.35 6.02 -4.72
CA THR A 37 10.75 6.04 -4.30
C THR A 37 10.86 6.27 -2.81
N LEU A 38 10.05 7.19 -2.28
CA LEU A 38 9.96 7.47 -0.85
C LEU A 38 9.54 6.22 -0.06
N LEU A 39 8.54 5.49 -0.55
CA LEU A 39 8.08 4.25 0.10
C LEU A 39 9.17 3.17 0.12
N MET A 40 9.94 2.99 -0.96
CA MET A 40 11.04 2.00 -1.01
C MET A 40 12.18 2.36 -0.05
N VAL A 41 12.61 3.62 -0.01
CA VAL A 41 13.67 4.10 0.90
C VAL A 41 13.24 3.96 2.35
N CYS A 42 12.01 4.38 2.68
CA CYS A 42 11.47 4.23 4.03
C CYS A 42 11.32 2.75 4.42
N SER A 43 10.88 1.88 3.51
CA SER A 43 10.76 0.43 3.77
C SER A 43 12.12 -0.21 4.08
N ALA A 44 13.18 0.18 3.36
CA ALA A 44 14.53 -0.27 3.65
C ALA A 44 15.00 0.19 5.04
N GLY A 45 14.73 1.45 5.41
CA GLY A 45 15.02 1.97 6.74
C GLY A 45 14.27 1.25 7.86
N LEU A 46 12.98 0.95 7.65
CA LEU A 46 12.16 0.21 8.61
C LEU A 46 12.63 -1.23 8.80
N CYS A 47 12.98 -1.92 7.70
CA CYS A 47 13.54 -3.26 7.75
C CYS A 47 14.85 -3.29 8.57
N LEU A 48 15.76 -2.36 8.30
CA LEU A 48 17.01 -2.24 9.06
C LEU A 48 16.75 -1.98 10.55
N CYS A 49 15.82 -1.08 10.89
CA CYS A 49 15.48 -0.81 12.28
C CYS A 49 14.93 -2.04 13.00
N PHE A 50 14.03 -2.82 12.36
CA PHE A 50 13.49 -4.03 12.96
C PHE A 50 14.54 -5.13 13.16
N VAL A 51 15.46 -5.30 12.21
CA VAL A 51 16.58 -6.24 12.35
C VAL A 51 17.48 -5.82 13.52
N MET A 52 17.83 -4.53 13.60
CA MET A 52 18.67 -4.00 14.68
C MET A 52 18.00 -4.16 16.05
N VAL A 53 16.71 -3.85 16.18
CA VAL A 53 15.97 -4.03 17.42
C VAL A 53 15.91 -5.50 17.83
N SER A 54 15.67 -6.42 16.88
CA SER A 54 15.65 -7.87 17.17
C SER A 54 17.01 -8.37 17.65
N LEU A 55 18.10 -7.92 17.03
CA LEU A 55 19.47 -8.27 17.43
C LEU A 55 19.81 -7.71 18.81
N LEU A 56 19.53 -6.43 19.06
CA LEU A 56 19.79 -5.78 20.35
C LEU A 56 19.00 -6.43 21.49
N LEU A 57 17.75 -6.80 21.24
CA LEU A 57 16.92 -7.48 22.23
C LEU A 57 17.39 -8.91 22.52
N SER A 58 18.06 -9.56 21.57
CA SER A 58 18.63 -10.91 21.74
C SER A 58 19.90 -10.93 22.60
N LEU A 59 20.54 -9.77 22.82
CA LEU A 59 21.77 -9.66 23.61
C LEU A 59 21.53 -9.56 25.12
N GLU A 60 20.27 -9.35 25.56
CA GLU A 60 19.83 -9.30 26.98
C GLU A 60 20.70 -8.41 27.91
N ARG A 61 21.32 -7.37 27.36
CA ARG A 61 22.18 -6.41 28.07
C ARG A 61 21.45 -5.09 28.30
N GLU A 62 21.67 -4.45 29.45
CA GLU A 62 21.08 -3.14 29.74
C GLU A 62 21.45 -2.08 28.71
N GLY A 63 22.73 -2.03 28.30
CA GLY A 63 23.20 -1.15 27.22
C GLY A 63 22.51 -1.40 25.87
N ALA A 64 22.17 -2.65 25.57
CA ALA A 64 21.50 -3.02 24.33
C ALA A 64 20.03 -2.58 24.31
N ALA A 65 19.37 -2.54 25.47
CA ALA A 65 17.99 -2.09 25.58
C ALA A 65 17.82 -0.57 25.37
N TYR A 66 18.78 0.24 25.84
CA TYR A 66 18.82 1.66 25.50
C TYR A 66 19.00 1.87 23.98
N GLY A 67 19.88 1.08 23.36
CA GLY A 67 20.04 1.06 21.91
C GLY A 67 18.76 0.68 21.17
N ALA A 68 18.06 -0.38 21.62
CA ALA A 68 16.79 -0.81 21.02
C ALA A 68 15.73 0.30 21.09
N THR A 69 15.65 1.02 22.21
CA THR A 69 14.74 2.16 22.38
C THR A 69 15.07 3.30 21.40
N ALA A 70 16.36 3.60 21.19
CA ALA A 70 16.78 4.60 20.21
C ALA A 70 16.37 4.22 18.78
N PHE A 71 16.54 2.96 18.39
CA PHE A 71 16.11 2.49 17.07
C PHE A 71 14.58 2.50 16.89
N ILE A 72 13.79 2.36 17.95
CA ILE A 72 12.33 2.52 17.90
C ILE A 72 11.93 3.96 17.55
N TYR A 73 12.64 4.97 18.08
CA TYR A 73 12.41 6.37 17.70
C TYR A 73 12.77 6.64 16.23
N VAL A 74 13.87 6.07 15.75
CA VAL A 74 14.27 6.17 14.34
C VAL A 74 13.25 5.47 13.43
N PHE A 75 12.73 4.32 13.84
CA PHE A 75 11.63 3.63 13.17
C PHE A 75 10.39 4.55 13.03
N GLN A 76 10.01 5.28 14.08
CA GLN A 76 8.86 6.20 14.04
C GLN A 76 9.04 7.32 13.02
N LEU A 77 10.26 7.81 12.81
CA LEU A 77 10.57 8.81 11.79
C LEU A 77 10.37 8.25 10.38
N PHE A 78 10.95 7.08 10.07
CA PHE A 78 10.78 6.46 8.75
C PHE A 78 9.33 6.06 8.46
N TYR A 79 8.62 5.61 9.50
CA TYR A 79 7.22 5.23 9.41
C TYR A 79 6.33 6.45 9.13
N GLY A 80 6.56 7.56 9.84
CA GLY A 80 5.86 8.82 9.61
C GLY A 80 6.11 9.42 8.22
N VAL A 81 7.34 9.33 7.71
CA VAL A 81 7.71 9.90 6.40
C VAL A 81 7.08 9.11 5.23
N GLY A 82 7.16 7.79 5.25
CA GLY A 82 6.77 6.99 4.09
C GLY A 82 5.44 6.27 4.26
N TRP A 83 5.37 5.43 5.28
CA TRP A 83 4.29 4.44 5.42
C TRP A 83 2.97 5.05 5.88
N LEU A 84 3.00 6.17 6.59
CA LEU A 84 1.77 6.81 7.05
C LEU A 84 0.97 7.39 5.88
N PRO A 85 1.44 8.42 5.13
CA PRO A 85 0.59 9.08 4.14
C PRO A 85 0.38 8.25 2.86
N VAL A 86 1.37 7.49 2.41
CA VAL A 86 1.37 6.90 1.06
C VAL A 86 0.19 5.94 0.83
N PRO A 87 -0.12 4.96 1.70
CA PRO A 87 -1.23 4.02 1.48
C PRO A 87 -2.61 4.67 1.50
N TRP A 88 -2.79 5.79 2.20
CA TRP A 88 -4.08 6.50 2.22
C TRP A 88 -4.34 7.29 0.94
N PHE A 89 -3.29 7.81 0.32
CA PHE A 89 -3.41 8.53 -0.94
C PHE A 89 -3.35 7.60 -2.16
N TYR A 90 -2.75 6.42 -2.01
CA TYR A 90 -2.53 5.49 -3.12
C TYR A 90 -3.83 5.06 -3.85
N PRO A 91 -4.95 4.72 -3.18
CA PRO A 91 -6.18 4.34 -3.87
C PRO A 91 -6.78 5.48 -4.70
N ALA A 92 -6.57 6.75 -4.31
CA ALA A 92 -7.03 7.89 -5.09
C ALA A 92 -6.22 8.09 -6.39
N GLU A 93 -4.98 7.61 -6.42
CA GLU A 93 -4.08 7.71 -7.59
C GLU A 93 -4.28 6.58 -8.60
N ILE A 94 -4.82 5.42 -8.19
CA ILE A 94 -4.98 4.25 -9.06
C ILE A 94 -6.13 4.42 -10.06
N ASN A 95 -7.27 4.97 -9.62
CA ASN A 95 -8.43 5.16 -10.48
C ASN A 95 -9.35 6.25 -9.89
N THR A 96 -9.54 7.33 -10.64
CA THR A 96 -10.29 8.51 -10.20
C THR A 96 -11.80 8.30 -10.23
N THR A 97 -12.33 7.41 -11.09
CA THR A 97 -13.77 7.20 -11.26
C THR A 97 -14.37 6.28 -10.20
N VAL A 98 -13.61 5.30 -9.72
CA VAL A 98 -14.02 4.36 -8.66
C VAL A 98 -13.30 4.60 -7.33
N ARG A 99 -12.70 5.79 -7.18
CA ARG A 99 -11.98 6.26 -5.99
C ARG A 99 -12.66 5.88 -4.68
N THR A 100 -13.96 6.18 -4.54
CA THR A 100 -14.70 5.96 -3.29
C THR A 100 -14.84 4.47 -2.96
N LYS A 101 -15.12 3.62 -3.96
CA LYS A 101 -15.24 2.17 -3.78
C LYS A 101 -13.90 1.55 -3.40
N MET A 102 -12.82 1.94 -4.08
CA MET A 102 -11.47 1.47 -3.76
C MET A 102 -11.00 1.94 -2.39
N GLN A 103 -11.31 3.18 -2.00
CA GLN A 103 -10.98 3.68 -0.67
C GLN A 103 -11.72 2.93 0.45
N ALA A 104 -13.00 2.57 0.22
CA ALA A 104 -13.75 1.75 1.16
C ALA A 104 -13.14 0.35 1.32
N ILE A 105 -12.78 -0.31 0.23
CA ILE A 105 -12.13 -1.63 0.24
C ILE A 105 -10.75 -1.55 0.90
N ALA A 106 -9.93 -0.56 0.55
CA ALA A 106 -8.61 -0.36 1.12
C ALA A 106 -8.67 -0.11 2.63
N SER A 107 -9.61 0.73 3.08
CA SER A 107 -9.83 1.00 4.50
C SER A 107 -10.31 -0.26 5.24
N GLY A 108 -11.26 -1.00 4.67
CA GLY A 108 -11.74 -2.26 5.23
C GLY A 108 -10.61 -3.28 5.40
N TRP A 109 -9.78 -3.47 4.36
CA TRP A 109 -8.61 -4.34 4.42
C TRP A 109 -7.59 -3.88 5.46
N ASN A 110 -7.30 -2.58 5.53
CA ASN A 110 -6.39 -2.01 6.51
C ASN A 110 -6.83 -2.35 7.95
N TRP A 111 -8.09 -2.09 8.29
CA TRP A 111 -8.59 -2.37 9.63
C TRP A 111 -8.61 -3.88 9.94
N MET A 112 -8.97 -4.73 8.99
CA MET A 112 -8.86 -6.19 9.16
C MET A 112 -7.41 -6.62 9.45
N ALA A 113 -6.43 -6.08 8.72
CA ALA A 113 -5.02 -6.36 8.96
C ALA A 113 -4.56 -5.88 10.35
N VAL A 114 -4.99 -4.69 10.78
CA VAL A 114 -4.71 -4.18 12.14
C VAL A 114 -5.28 -5.13 13.20
N PHE A 115 -6.53 -5.58 13.06
CA PHE A 115 -7.13 -6.55 13.98
C PHE A 115 -6.36 -7.87 14.03
N ALA A 116 -5.98 -8.41 12.87
CA ALA A 116 -5.21 -9.64 12.78
C ALA A 116 -3.86 -9.50 13.52
N VAL A 117 -3.12 -8.41 13.28
CA VAL A 117 -1.85 -8.15 13.96
C VAL A 117 -2.03 -8.01 15.47
N VAL A 118 -3.03 -7.25 15.94
CA VAL A 118 -3.31 -7.10 17.39
C VAL A 118 -3.61 -8.45 18.05
N LYS A 119 -4.30 -9.36 17.37
CA LYS A 119 -4.59 -10.70 17.90
C LYS A 119 -3.40 -11.66 17.84
N ILE A 120 -2.57 -11.59 16.80
CA ILE A 120 -1.42 -12.49 16.61
C ILE A 120 -0.22 -12.05 17.47
N THR A 121 -0.04 -10.75 17.70
CA THR A 121 1.10 -10.20 18.44
C THR A 121 1.29 -10.79 19.86
N PRO A 122 0.28 -10.86 20.74
CA PRO A 122 0.47 -11.42 22.09
C PRO A 122 0.85 -12.90 22.08
N THR A 123 0.25 -13.69 21.18
CA THR A 123 0.60 -15.12 20.99
C THR A 123 1.97 -15.30 20.37
N ALA A 124 2.40 -14.42 19.47
CA ALA A 124 3.73 -14.45 18.88
C ALA A 124 4.81 -14.13 19.92
N PHE A 125 4.60 -13.11 20.76
CA PHE A 125 5.54 -12.79 21.85
C PHE A 125 5.65 -13.90 22.89
N ALA A 126 4.55 -14.58 23.21
CA ALA A 126 4.56 -15.71 24.15
C ALA A 126 5.36 -16.92 23.64
N ASN A 127 5.34 -17.19 22.33
CA ASN A 127 6.00 -18.36 21.74
C ASN A 127 7.44 -18.09 21.28
N ILE A 128 7.68 -16.93 20.65
CA ILE A 128 8.91 -16.67 19.86
C ILE A 128 9.69 -15.44 20.41
N GLY A 129 9.13 -14.70 21.37
CA GLY A 129 9.80 -13.59 22.04
C GLY A 129 10.32 -12.52 21.07
N GLY A 130 11.59 -12.11 21.25
CA GLY A 130 12.24 -11.06 20.45
C GLY A 130 12.47 -11.38 18.96
N LYS A 131 12.26 -12.62 18.53
CA LYS A 131 12.32 -13.00 17.10
C LYS A 131 11.07 -12.58 16.34
N THR A 132 9.99 -12.20 17.03
CA THR A 132 8.76 -11.67 16.41
C THR A 132 9.05 -10.43 15.54
N PHE A 133 10.07 -9.64 15.88
CA PHE A 133 10.50 -8.50 15.08
C PHE A 133 11.07 -8.86 13.70
N ILE A 134 11.59 -10.10 13.52
CA ILE A 134 12.07 -10.58 12.21
C ILE A 134 10.89 -10.78 11.25
N ILE A 135 9.74 -11.22 11.76
CA ILE A 135 8.52 -11.37 10.96
C ILE A 135 8.10 -9.99 10.41
N PHE A 136 8.09 -8.97 11.26
CA PHE A 136 7.82 -7.59 10.84
C PHE A 136 8.87 -7.01 9.88
N ALA A 137 10.14 -7.37 10.05
CA ALA A 137 11.20 -7.01 9.11
C ALA A 137 10.97 -7.63 7.72
N ALA A 138 10.59 -8.91 7.66
CA ALA A 138 10.28 -9.59 6.40
C ALA A 138 9.09 -8.96 5.69
N HIS A 139 8.05 -8.55 6.43
CA HIS A 139 6.88 -7.89 5.86
C HIS A 139 7.21 -6.51 5.29
N SER A 140 8.09 -5.77 5.99
CA SER A 140 8.55 -4.43 5.61
C SER A 140 9.64 -4.44 4.54
N SER A 141 10.05 -5.62 4.05
CA SER A 141 11.12 -5.76 3.07
C SER A 141 10.83 -4.95 1.80
N PRO A 142 11.84 -4.24 1.22
CA PRO A 142 11.69 -3.48 -0.02
C PRO A 142 11.15 -4.31 -1.19
N TRP A 143 11.32 -5.64 -1.17
CA TRP A 143 10.74 -6.53 -2.19
C TRP A 143 9.21 -6.49 -2.20
N SER A 144 8.58 -6.47 -1.02
CA SER A 144 7.13 -6.36 -0.87
C SER A 144 6.62 -5.04 -1.44
N THR A 145 7.35 -3.94 -1.23
CA THR A 145 6.96 -2.61 -1.69
C THR A 145 7.38 -2.28 -3.12
N ALA A 146 8.39 -2.96 -3.67
CA ALA A 146 8.84 -2.84 -5.06
C ALA A 146 7.79 -3.33 -6.09
N SER A 147 6.81 -4.11 -5.64
CA SER A 147 5.68 -4.52 -6.48
C SER A 147 4.70 -3.37 -6.78
N ILE A 148 4.69 -2.32 -5.95
CA ILE A 148 3.76 -1.18 -6.02
C ILE A 148 4.04 -0.25 -7.23
N PRO A 149 5.29 0.17 -7.51
CA PRO A 149 5.64 0.91 -8.74
C PRO A 149 5.24 0.15 -10.02
N LYS A 150 5.38 -1.18 -10.01
CA LYS A 150 5.07 -2.05 -11.15
C LYS A 150 3.56 -2.12 -11.44
N LEU A 151 2.73 -2.06 -10.40
CA LEU A 151 1.27 -2.00 -10.51
C LEU A 151 0.77 -0.69 -11.16
N ARG A 152 1.47 0.43 -10.94
CA ARG A 152 1.12 1.73 -11.55
C ARG A 152 1.16 1.66 -13.08
N GLY A 153 2.17 1.02 -13.66
CA GLY A 153 2.30 0.84 -15.11
C GLY A 153 1.22 -0.07 -15.74
N TRP A 154 0.59 -0.91 -14.93
CA TRP A 154 -0.53 -1.78 -15.33
C TRP A 154 -1.87 -1.03 -15.23
N SER A 155 -2.09 -0.26 -14.16
CA SER A 155 -3.33 0.51 -13.94
C SER A 155 -3.62 1.53 -15.06
N TRP A 156 -2.65 2.31 -15.54
CA TRP A 156 -2.89 3.27 -16.63
C TRP A 156 -3.37 2.61 -17.93
N ARG A 157 -2.95 1.37 -18.17
CA ARG A 157 -3.40 0.58 -19.32
C ARG A 157 -4.81 0.06 -19.05
N THR A 158 -5.00 -0.63 -17.92
CA THR A 158 -6.27 -1.25 -17.55
C THR A 158 -7.40 -0.23 -17.32
N SER A 159 -7.14 0.96 -16.78
CA SER A 159 -8.13 2.02 -16.57
C SER A 159 -8.66 2.58 -17.89
N ARG A 160 -7.81 2.74 -18.92
CA ARG A 160 -8.29 3.10 -20.27
C ARG A 160 -9.19 2.02 -20.88
N TYR A 161 -8.88 0.75 -20.65
CA TYR A 161 -9.75 -0.36 -21.08
C TYR A 161 -11.04 -0.44 -20.23
N SER A 162 -10.97 -0.14 -18.93
CA SER A 162 -12.10 -0.13 -18.00
C SER A 162 -13.00 1.11 -18.10
N LEU A 163 -12.54 2.18 -18.77
CA LEU A 163 -13.37 3.32 -19.15
C LEU A 163 -14.08 3.07 -20.48
N GLN A 164 -13.52 2.25 -21.37
CA GLN A 164 -14.22 1.76 -22.58
C GLN A 164 -15.20 0.63 -22.27
N GLY A 165 -14.99 -0.11 -21.18
CA GLY A 165 -15.99 -1.01 -20.61
C GLY A 165 -16.00 -0.85 -19.09
N GLY A 166 -16.98 -0.11 -18.55
CA GLY A 166 -17.12 0.21 -17.13
C GLY A 166 -17.00 -0.99 -16.17
N VAL A 167 -17.08 -0.74 -14.85
CA VAL A 167 -17.11 -1.78 -13.79
C VAL A 167 -18.19 -2.86 -14.01
N THR A 168 -19.16 -2.57 -14.85
CA THR A 168 -20.04 -3.52 -15.53
C THR A 168 -19.71 -3.43 -17.03
N GLY A 169 -18.71 -4.18 -17.49
CA GLY A 169 -18.31 -4.17 -18.90
C GLY A 169 -19.41 -4.79 -19.74
N GLY A 170 -20.42 -4.01 -20.14
CA GLY A 170 -21.47 -4.38 -21.10
C GLY A 170 -22.31 -5.62 -20.79
N ASP A 171 -22.10 -6.31 -19.66
CA ASP A 171 -22.67 -7.65 -19.44
C ASP A 171 -24.17 -7.62 -19.10
N LEU A 172 -24.66 -6.51 -18.55
CA LEU A 172 -26.10 -6.30 -18.31
C LEU A 172 -26.82 -5.61 -19.47
N THR A 173 -26.07 -5.03 -20.43
CA THR A 173 -26.64 -4.31 -21.58
C THR A 173 -26.56 -5.13 -22.86
N SER A 174 -25.72 -6.16 -22.91
CA SER A 174 -25.62 -7.10 -24.02
C SER A 174 -26.65 -8.22 -23.87
N LYS A 175 -27.57 -8.33 -24.83
CA LYS A 175 -28.36 -9.56 -25.01
C LYS A 175 -27.41 -10.72 -25.33
N GLY A 176 -26.92 -11.41 -24.30
CA GLY A 176 -26.17 -12.67 -24.45
C GLY A 176 -24.83 -12.79 -23.73
N GLY A 177 -24.48 -11.90 -22.79
CA GLY A 177 -23.43 -12.18 -21.81
C GLY A 177 -22.01 -12.41 -22.36
N ARG A 178 -21.64 -11.77 -23.46
CA ARG A 178 -20.29 -11.87 -24.05
C ARG A 178 -19.47 -10.62 -23.77
N THR A 179 -18.28 -10.83 -23.20
CA THR A 179 -17.27 -9.79 -22.98
C THR A 179 -16.80 -9.20 -24.32
N VAL A 180 -16.77 -7.87 -24.40
CA VAL A 180 -16.30 -7.14 -25.60
C VAL A 180 -14.78 -7.30 -25.69
N ALA A 181 -14.31 -7.97 -26.75
CA ALA A 181 -12.88 -8.15 -26.99
C ALA A 181 -12.26 -6.88 -27.61
N PRO A 182 -10.95 -6.64 -27.40
CA PRO A 182 -10.27 -5.48 -27.96
C PRO A 182 -10.41 -5.42 -29.49
N GLY A 183 -10.88 -4.29 -30.02
CA GLY A 183 -11.04 -4.07 -31.47
C GLY A 183 -12.41 -4.43 -32.05
N GLN A 184 -13.38 -4.88 -31.23
CA GLN A 184 -14.73 -5.19 -31.71
C GLN A 184 -15.43 -3.97 -32.31
N HIS A 185 -15.38 -2.79 -31.69
CA HIS A 185 -15.98 -1.59 -32.29
C HIS A 185 -15.39 -1.19 -33.65
N ALA A 186 -14.10 -1.44 -33.90
CA ALA A 186 -13.52 -1.20 -35.22
C ALA A 186 -14.04 -2.21 -36.25
N ARG A 187 -14.32 -3.45 -35.82
CA ARG A 187 -14.92 -4.49 -36.67
C ARG A 187 -16.41 -4.27 -36.88
N ASP A 188 -17.15 -3.87 -35.86
CA ASP A 188 -18.60 -3.62 -35.92
C ASP A 188 -18.88 -2.41 -36.84
N VAL A 189 -18.09 -1.34 -36.74
CA VAL A 189 -18.19 -0.19 -37.67
C VAL A 189 -17.82 -0.57 -39.11
N GLN A 190 -16.88 -1.51 -39.31
CA GLN A 190 -16.54 -2.02 -40.63
C GLN A 190 -17.62 -2.96 -41.20
N VAL A 191 -18.31 -3.71 -40.34
CA VAL A 191 -19.42 -4.58 -40.73
C VAL A 191 -20.64 -3.74 -41.09
N ASP A 192 -21.03 -2.76 -40.27
CA ASP A 192 -22.15 -1.86 -40.56
C ASP A 192 -21.91 -1.10 -41.87
N ARG A 193 -20.70 -0.57 -42.08
CA ARG A 193 -20.35 0.09 -43.34
C ARG A 193 -20.42 -0.85 -44.54
N LYS A 194 -20.07 -2.13 -44.39
CA LYS A 194 -20.16 -3.11 -45.50
C LYS A 194 -21.60 -3.51 -45.81
N VAL A 195 -22.45 -3.62 -44.78
CA VAL A 195 -23.88 -3.91 -44.94
C VAL A 195 -24.58 -2.76 -45.65
N GLU A 196 -24.30 -1.52 -45.24
CA GLU A 196 -24.88 -0.31 -45.83
C GLU A 196 -24.50 -0.16 -47.31
N VAL A 197 -23.23 -0.42 -47.66
CA VAL A 197 -22.77 -0.40 -49.06
C VAL A 197 -23.44 -1.48 -49.90
N HIS A 198 -23.64 -2.68 -49.34
CA HIS A 198 -24.28 -3.78 -50.06
C HIS A 198 -25.79 -3.54 -50.30
N GLU A 199 -26.46 -2.90 -49.35
CA GLU A 199 -27.88 -2.55 -49.47
C GLU A 199 -28.11 -1.48 -50.55
N ILE A 200 -27.18 -0.53 -50.68
CA ILE A 200 -27.21 0.50 -51.74
C ILE A 200 -26.96 -0.12 -53.12
N GLU A 201 -26.07 -1.09 -53.26
CA GLU A 201 -25.82 -1.78 -54.54
C GLU A 201 -26.98 -2.69 -54.99
N THR A 202 -27.79 -3.18 -54.05
CA THR A 202 -28.91 -4.08 -54.36
C THR A 202 -30.23 -3.32 -54.63
N THR A 203 -30.27 -2.03 -54.32
CA THR A 203 -31.46 -1.17 -54.49
C THR A 203 -31.35 -0.16 -55.65
N ALA A 204 -30.23 -0.17 -56.39
CA ALA A 204 -30.00 0.57 -57.63
C ALA A 204 -30.19 -0.32 -58.87
#